data_AF-A0A8J6SKK4-F1
#
_entry.id   AF-A0A8J6SKK4-F1
#
_cell.length_a   1.000
_cell.length_b   1.000
_cell.length_c   1.000
_cell.angle_alpha   90.00
_cell.angle_beta   90.00
_cell.angle_gamma   90.00
#
_symmetry.space_group_name_H-M   'P 1'
#
loop_
_entity.id
_entity.type
_entity.pdbx_description
1 polymer ?
#
loop_
_entity_poly.entity_id
_entity_poly.type
_entity_poly.pdbx_seq_one_letter_code
_entity_poly.pdbx_strand_id
1 'polypeptide(L)'
;MQVTETNIHSTIIDILQDMTQEWELELDGITGNTNLVEDLSFASVDIIHLVVTLEEHFKQKLGFDQLLMRGGRYVDDLSVDEIVTFVTQKLNG
;
A
#
# COMPACT_ATOMS: atom_id res chain seq x y z
N MET A 1 18.17 5.11 -11.22
CA MET A 1 17.01 4.63 -11.99
C MET A 1 15.83 5.42 -11.51
N GLN A 2 15.12 6.15 -12.39
CA GLN A 2 13.83 6.73 -12.01
C GLN A 2 12.82 5.60 -12.00
N VAL A 3 12.11 5.41 -10.89
CA VAL A 3 11.06 4.40 -10.82
C VAL A 3 9.78 5.04 -11.32
N THR A 4 9.14 4.41 -12.31
CA THR A 4 7.89 4.89 -12.87
C THR A 4 6.72 4.49 -11.99
N GLU A 5 5.75 5.39 -11.87
CA GLU A 5 4.52 5.18 -11.09
C GLU A 5 3.77 3.91 -11.54
N THR A 6 3.73 3.63 -12.85
CA THR A 6 3.15 2.38 -13.38
C THR A 6 3.83 1.13 -12.84
N ASN A 7 5.15 1.13 -12.67
CA ASN A 7 5.87 -0.03 -12.13
C ASN A 7 5.56 -0.17 -10.64
N ILE A 8 5.56 0.93 -9.89
CA ILE A 8 5.20 0.95 -8.46
C ILE A 8 3.77 0.45 -8.26
N HIS A 9 2.84 0.87 -9.10
CA HIS A 9 1.45 0.45 -9.06
C HIS A 9 1.29 -1.06 -9.26
N SER A 10 1.91 -1.62 -10.30
CA SER A 10 1.89 -3.07 -10.52
C SER A 10 2.48 -3.82 -9.33
N THR A 11 3.65 -3.38 -8.83
CA THR A 11 4.31 -4.02 -7.69
C THR A 11 3.47 -4.00 -6.42
N ILE A 12 2.81 -2.89 -6.11
CA ILE A 12 1.95 -2.80 -4.92
C ILE A 12 0.72 -3.71 -5.08
N ILE A 13 0.12 -3.77 -6.26
CA ILE A 13 -0.99 -4.70 -6.53
C ILE A 13 -0.53 -6.15 -6.36
N ASP A 14 0.62 -6.53 -6.92
CA ASP A 14 1.15 -7.90 -6.81
C ASP A 14 1.36 -8.28 -5.33
N ILE A 15 1.94 -7.38 -4.53
CA ILE A 15 2.14 -7.59 -3.09
C ILE A 15 0.80 -7.75 -2.36
N LEU A 16 -0.19 -6.91 -2.67
CA LEU A 16 -1.51 -7.01 -2.05
C LEU A 16 -2.20 -8.31 -2.43
N GLN A 17 -2.13 -8.72 -3.70
CA GLN A 17 -2.67 -9.99 -4.16
C GLN A 17 -2.03 -11.18 -3.46
N ASP A 18 -0.70 -11.16 -3.27
CA ASP A 18 0.01 -12.19 -2.52
C ASP A 18 -0.42 -12.23 -1.04
N MET A 19 -0.62 -11.05 -0.41
CA MET A 19 -1.07 -10.96 0.98
C MET A 19 -2.50 -11.46 1.17
N THR A 20 -3.38 -11.25 0.18
CA THR A 20 -4.80 -11.58 0.26
C THR A 20 -5.17 -12.85 -0.50
N GLN A 21 -4.19 -13.64 -0.97
CA GLN A 21 -4.42 -14.77 -1.86
C GLN A 21 -5.39 -15.81 -1.27
N GLU A 22 -5.32 -16.01 0.05
CA GLU A 22 -6.15 -16.98 0.77
C GLU A 22 -7.41 -16.36 1.38
N TRP A 23 -7.66 -15.07 1.13
CA TRP A 23 -8.81 -14.36 1.69
C TRP A 23 -10.02 -14.48 0.76
N GLU A 24 -11.19 -14.69 1.34
CA GLU A 24 -12.45 -14.73 0.60
C GLU A 24 -12.97 -13.30 0.37
N LEU A 25 -12.33 -12.57 -0.54
CA LEU A 25 -12.71 -11.20 -0.89
C LEU A 25 -13.84 -11.17 -1.94
N GLU A 26 -14.80 -10.27 -1.75
CA GLU A 26 -15.89 -10.02 -2.71
C GLU A 26 -15.45 -9.01 -3.81
N LEU A 27 -14.26 -9.20 -4.37
CA LEU A 27 -13.67 -8.31 -5.38
C LEU A 27 -13.28 -9.09 -6.63
N ASP A 28 -13.58 -8.53 -7.80
CA ASP A 28 -13.12 -9.06 -9.09
C ASP A 28 -11.60 -8.87 -9.30
N GLY A 29 -10.98 -7.98 -8.52
CA GLY A 29 -9.55 -7.71 -8.51
C GLY A 29 -9.19 -6.43 -7.76
N ILE A 30 -7.91 -6.31 -7.39
CA ILE A 30 -7.36 -5.12 -6.73
C ILE A 30 -7.03 -4.06 -7.78
N THR A 31 -7.46 -2.82 -7.56
CA THR A 31 -7.23 -1.66 -8.44
C THR A 31 -6.72 -0.46 -7.63
N GLY A 32 -6.32 0.63 -8.30
CA GLY A 32 -5.89 1.86 -7.64
C GLY A 32 -6.91 2.48 -6.68
N ASN A 33 -8.21 2.29 -6.97
CA ASN A 33 -9.31 2.80 -6.13
C ASN A 33 -9.65 1.88 -4.95
N THR A 34 -9.04 0.70 -4.86
CA THR A 34 -9.33 -0.25 -3.78
C THR A 34 -8.80 0.29 -2.46
N ASN A 35 -9.67 0.30 -1.45
CA ASN A 35 -9.38 0.72 -0.09
C ASN A 35 -8.91 -0.46 0.77
N LEU A 36 -7.86 -0.29 1.57
CA LEU A 36 -7.28 -1.37 2.36
C LEU A 36 -8.26 -1.90 3.42
N VAL A 37 -8.97 -1.02 4.12
CA VAL A 37 -9.86 -1.42 5.21
C VAL A 37 -11.25 -1.74 4.68
N GLU A 38 -11.85 -0.83 3.90
CA GLU A 38 -13.21 -0.99 3.38
C GLU A 38 -13.34 -2.17 2.42
N ASP A 39 -12.43 -2.31 1.45
CA ASP A 39 -12.55 -3.34 0.40
C ASP A 39 -11.78 -4.62 0.74
N LEU A 40 -10.55 -4.49 1.26
CA LEU A 40 -9.71 -5.66 1.57
C LEU A 40 -9.89 -6.17 3.00
N SER A 41 -10.66 -5.48 3.85
CA SER A 41 -10.84 -5.84 5.26
C SER A 41 -9.53 -5.94 6.05
N PHE A 42 -8.50 -5.15 5.68
CA PHE A 42 -7.23 -5.12 6.41
C PHE A 42 -7.45 -4.67 7.85
N ALA A 43 -6.93 -5.44 8.80
CA ALA A 43 -6.76 -4.98 10.16
C ALA A 43 -5.46 -4.17 10.29
N SER A 44 -5.27 -3.49 11.42
CA SER A 44 -4.04 -2.72 11.67
C SER A 44 -2.77 -3.56 11.55
N VAL A 45 -2.83 -4.86 11.87
CA VAL A 45 -1.69 -5.78 11.73
C VAL A 45 -1.31 -6.02 10.27
N ASP A 46 -2.30 -6.10 9.38
CA ASP A 46 -2.08 -6.32 7.95
C ASP A 46 -1.49 -5.06 7.30
N ILE A 47 -1.91 -3.88 7.74
CA ILE A 47 -1.32 -2.60 7.31
C ILE A 47 0.15 -2.51 7.73
N ILE A 48 0.49 -2.90 8.97
CA ILE A 48 1.88 -2.91 9.42
C ILE A 48 2.70 -3.95 8.63
N HIS A 49 2.12 -5.13 8.35
CA HIS A 49 2.78 -6.13 7.52
C HIS A 49 3.02 -5.60 6.09
N LEU A 50 2.03 -4.97 5.46
CA LEU A 50 2.18 -4.33 4.16
C LEU A 50 3.32 -3.31 4.14
N VAL A 51 3.38 -2.44 5.16
CA VAL A 51 4.46 -1.46 5.31
C VAL A 51 5.83 -2.13 5.36
N VAL A 52 5.99 -3.18 6.17
CA VAL A 52 7.25 -3.93 6.26
C VAL A 52 7.60 -4.56 4.93
N THR A 53 6.66 -5.24 4.28
CA THR A 53 6.85 -5.90 2.98
C THR A 53 7.27 -4.90 1.90
N LEU A 54 6.67 -3.71 1.85
CA LEU A 54 7.04 -2.67 0.90
C LEU A 54 8.46 -2.14 1.16
N GLU A 55 8.82 -1.85 2.41
CA GLU A 55 10.16 -1.39 2.74
C GLU A 55 11.24 -2.45 2.47
N GLU A 56 10.93 -3.74 2.69
CA GLU A 56 11.81 -4.85 2.33
C GLU A 56 11.94 -5.02 0.82
N HIS A 57 10.84 -4.93 0.07
CA HIS A 57 10.83 -5.01 -1.38
C HIS A 57 11.70 -3.92 -2.01
N PHE A 58 11.50 -2.66 -1.60
CA PHE A 58 12.25 -1.52 -2.12
C PHE A 58 13.62 -1.31 -1.44
N LYS A 59 13.93 -2.10 -0.40
CA LYS A 59 15.18 -2.02 0.38
C LYS A 59 15.45 -0.61 0.94
N GLN A 60 14.39 0.11 1.30
CA GLN A 60 14.46 1.49 1.76
C GLN A 60 13.39 1.74 2.82
N LYS A 61 13.75 2.52 3.86
CA LYS A 61 12.77 3.07 4.80
C LYS A 61 12.02 4.23 4.14
N LEU A 62 10.70 4.11 4.02
CA LEU A 62 9.86 5.05 3.28
C LEU A 62 9.14 6.05 4.20
N GLY A 63 9.08 5.76 5.50
CA GLY A 63 8.48 6.66 6.50
C GLY A 63 6.96 6.70 6.41
N PHE A 64 6.33 5.51 6.39
CA PHE A 64 4.88 5.34 6.29
C PHE A 64 4.09 5.95 7.45
N ASP A 65 4.74 6.34 8.55
CA ASP A 65 4.14 7.17 9.61
C ASP A 65 3.51 8.45 9.04
N GLN A 66 4.12 9.04 8.01
CA GLN A 66 3.61 10.23 7.34
C GLN A 66 2.36 9.97 6.48
N LEU A 67 2.18 8.73 6.02
CA LEU A 67 1.00 8.33 5.26
C LEU A 67 -0.14 7.92 6.21
N LEU A 68 0.19 7.15 7.25
CA LEU A 68 -0.75 6.62 8.23
C LEU A 68 -1.23 7.66 9.23
N MET A 69 -0.53 8.79 9.39
CA MET A 69 -0.95 9.89 10.26
C MET A 69 -1.15 11.19 9.48
N ARG A 70 -2.39 11.71 9.46
CA ARG A 70 -2.73 13.02 8.88
C ARG A 70 -3.22 13.97 9.96
N GLY A 71 -2.50 15.09 10.15
CA GLY A 71 -2.88 16.11 11.14
C GLY A 71 -2.89 15.61 12.59
N GLY A 72 -2.00 14.67 12.93
CA GLY A 72 -1.89 14.08 14.27
C GLY A 72 -2.93 13.01 14.59
N ARG A 73 -3.72 12.56 13.60
CA ARG A 73 -4.67 11.45 13.74
C ARG A 73 -4.32 10.33 12.77
N TYR A 74 -4.61 9.10 13.17
CA TYR A 74 -4.53 7.96 12.27
C TYR A 74 -5.53 8.13 11.13
N VAL A 75 -5.10 7.76 9.93
CA VAL A 75 -5.98 7.67 8.77
C VAL A 75 -6.85 6.43 8.93
N ASP A 76 -8.16 6.61 8.73
CA ASP A 76 -9.13 5.53 8.88
C ASP A 76 -9.03 4.49 7.76
N ASP A 77 -8.73 4.94 6.53
CA ASP A 77 -8.53 4.05 5.38
C ASP A 77 -7.61 4.67 4.31
N LEU A 78 -6.94 3.82 3.53
CA LEU A 78 -6.04 4.21 2.45
C LEU A 78 -6.39 3.47 1.17
N SER A 79 -6.44 4.21 0.06
CA SER A 79 -6.52 3.62 -1.26
C SER A 79 -5.16 3.15 -1.77
N VAL A 80 -5.14 2.18 -2.69
CA VAL A 80 -3.92 1.72 -3.36
C VAL A 80 -3.20 2.87 -4.06
N ASP A 81 -3.91 3.76 -4.75
CA ASP A 81 -3.32 4.91 -5.43
C ASP A 81 -2.63 5.90 -4.48
N GLU A 82 -3.14 6.08 -3.26
CA GLU A 82 -2.47 6.89 -2.25
C GLU A 82 -1.13 6.29 -1.82
N ILE A 83 -1.07 4.96 -1.70
CA ILE A 83 0.16 4.23 -1.37
C ILE A 83 1.15 4.34 -2.54
N VAL A 84 0.69 4.12 -3.78
CA VAL A 84 1.50 4.24 -5.00
C VAL A 84 2.11 5.64 -5.11
N THR A 85 1.29 6.67 -4.92
CA THR A 85 1.72 8.07 -4.95
C THR A 85 2.79 8.31 -3.89
N PHE A 86 2.55 7.86 -2.66
CA PHE A 86 3.49 8.02 -1.56
C PHE A 86 4.84 7.33 -1.83
N VAL A 87 4.82 6.07 -2.22
CA VAL A 87 6.03 5.27 -2.50
C VAL A 87 6.80 5.89 -3.68
N THR A 88 6.10 6.29 -4.74
CA THR A 88 6.71 6.93 -5.91
C THR A 88 7.43 8.23 -5.53
N GLN A 89 6.83 9.05 -4.66
CA GLN A 89 7.48 10.27 -4.16
C GLN A 89 8.71 9.97 -3.31
N LYS A 90 8.67 8.94 -2.45
CA LYS A 90 9.78 8.58 -1.57
C LYS A 90 10.96 7.94 -2.29
N LEU A 91 10.73 7.27 -3.42
CA LEU A 91 11.78 6.65 -4.22
C LEU A 91 12.44 7.62 -5.22
N ASN A 92 11.73 8.68 -5.61
CA ASN A 92 12.21 9.67 -6.57
C ASN A 92 12.70 10.98 -5.92
N GLY A 93 12.52 11.15 -4.61
CA GLY A 93 13.03 12.28 -3.82
C GLY A 93 14.40 12.01 -3.24
#